data_AF-A0A0A2XLX3-F1
#
_entry.id   AF-A0A0A2XLX3-F1
#
_cell.length_a   1.000
_cell.length_b   1.000
_cell.length_c   1.000
_cell.angle_alpha   90.00
_cell.angle_beta   90.00
_cell.angle_gamma   90.00
#
_symmetry.space_group_name_H-M   'P 1'
#
loop_
_entity.id
_entity.type
_entity.pdbx_description
1 polymer ?
#
loop_
_entity_poly.entity_id
_entity_poly.type
_entity_poly.pdbx_seq_one_letter_code
_entity_poly.pdbx_strand_id
1 'polypeptide(L)'
;MFSAGIIEKIGYYIYCLVDPRNQNIFYIGKGKGNRVFHHVQGALSGQVTESDKISLIKEIHQLGINPIYYILRHNIQNELQAFEYEALAIDLLSLIKPNQQPLTNVQGGVYSSGKGLATLSEIKRLYEPQELKTDLPVMLITINREYDKLKKEIKLGTINEIDIEKEIYKRTRCYWKVGSRREKAKYAVAVYRGWTLAAYEIEHWIDAPIELKGRKGFKGKILSKESIVYQELVDKLTYSSTDNYKAPQNPITYRNC
;
A
#
# COMPACT_ATOMS: atom_id res chain seq x y z
N MET A 1 -6.25 -10.92 -7.45
CA MET A 1 -5.47 -11.38 -8.61
C MET A 1 -4.77 -10.22 -9.28
N PHE A 2 -3.70 -10.50 -10.02
CA PHE A 2 -3.04 -9.59 -10.95
C PHE A 2 -3.78 -9.57 -12.29
N SER A 3 -3.70 -8.43 -12.97
CA SER A 3 -4.16 -8.27 -14.35
C SER A 3 -3.21 -8.96 -15.34
N ALA A 4 -3.66 -9.17 -16.58
CA ALA A 4 -2.81 -9.68 -17.65
C ALA A 4 -1.54 -8.82 -17.84
N GLY A 5 -1.70 -7.49 -17.83
CA GLY A 5 -0.56 -6.57 -17.99
C GLY A 5 0.49 -6.67 -16.87
N ILE A 6 0.07 -6.93 -15.62
CA ILE A 6 1.01 -7.21 -14.53
C ILE A 6 1.68 -8.58 -14.74
N ILE A 7 0.92 -9.61 -15.11
CA ILE A 7 1.43 -10.98 -15.31
C ILE A 7 2.53 -11.01 -16.37
N GLU A 8 2.37 -10.26 -17.45
CA GLU A 8 3.36 -10.15 -18.53
C GLU A 8 4.69 -9.52 -18.08
N LYS A 9 4.66 -8.60 -17.11
CA LYS A 9 5.84 -7.80 -16.73
C LYS A 9 6.50 -8.20 -15.42
N ILE A 10 5.76 -8.85 -14.51
CA ILE A 10 6.24 -9.16 -13.15
C ILE A 10 7.33 -10.25 -13.13
N GLY A 11 7.37 -11.12 -14.16
CA GLY A 11 8.30 -12.24 -14.25
C GLY A 11 8.07 -13.29 -13.15
N TYR A 12 9.11 -14.07 -12.82
CA TYR A 12 9.15 -14.80 -11.55
C TYR A 12 9.38 -13.82 -10.40
N TYR A 13 8.84 -14.17 -9.23
CA TYR A 13 8.96 -13.35 -8.02
C TYR A 13 9.02 -14.22 -6.78
N ILE A 14 9.59 -13.69 -5.70
CA ILE A 14 9.57 -14.27 -4.36
C ILE A 14 8.59 -13.46 -3.53
N TYR A 15 7.71 -14.13 -2.82
CA TYR A 15 6.72 -13.48 -1.97
C TYR A 15 6.68 -14.12 -0.58
N CYS A 16 6.13 -13.39 0.38
CA CYS A 16 5.83 -13.92 1.69
C CYS A 16 4.42 -13.56 2.16
N LEU A 17 3.91 -14.35 3.09
CA LEU A 17 2.68 -14.11 3.83
C LEU A 17 3.01 -13.79 5.28
N VAL A 18 2.40 -12.74 5.81
CA VAL A 18 2.59 -12.25 7.17
C VAL A 18 1.28 -12.33 7.94
N ASP A 19 1.35 -12.82 9.17
CA ASP A 19 0.22 -12.83 10.08
C ASP A 19 0.03 -11.41 10.66
N PRO A 20 -1.09 -10.73 10.37
CA PRO A 20 -1.30 -9.36 10.81
C PRO A 20 -1.36 -9.20 12.34
N ARG A 21 -1.60 -10.28 13.11
CA ARG A 21 -1.74 -10.27 14.57
C ARG A 21 -0.41 -10.08 15.29
N ASN A 22 0.67 -10.63 14.73
CA ASN A 22 1.99 -10.65 15.35
C ASN A 22 3.13 -10.21 14.41
N GLN A 23 2.81 -9.86 13.16
CA GLN A 23 3.75 -9.43 12.12
C GLN A 23 4.79 -10.50 11.73
N ASN A 24 4.56 -11.76 12.08
CA ASN A 24 5.47 -12.85 11.73
C ASN A 24 5.26 -13.32 10.28
N ILE A 25 6.36 -13.50 9.54
CA ILE A 25 6.31 -14.17 8.25
C ILE A 25 6.11 -15.66 8.52
N PHE A 26 5.00 -16.22 8.04
CA PHE A 26 4.69 -17.64 8.21
C PHE A 26 4.82 -18.45 6.93
N TYR A 27 5.07 -17.80 5.79
CA TYR A 27 5.25 -18.47 4.51
C TYR A 27 6.13 -17.65 3.57
N ILE A 28 7.03 -18.33 2.86
CA ILE A 28 7.76 -17.82 1.69
C ILE A 28 7.45 -18.74 0.51
N GLY A 29 7.31 -18.16 -0.67
CA GLY A 29 7.16 -18.92 -1.90
C GLY A 29 7.72 -18.23 -3.13
N LYS A 30 8.10 -19.04 -4.11
CA LYS A 30 8.27 -18.63 -5.50
C LYS A 30 6.92 -18.53 -6.20
N GLY A 31 6.74 -17.46 -6.97
CA GLY A 31 5.54 -17.13 -7.71
C GLY A 31 5.78 -16.87 -9.20
N LYS A 32 4.76 -17.18 -10.01
CA LYS A 32 4.58 -16.70 -11.39
C LYS A 32 3.09 -16.47 -11.60
N GLY A 33 2.73 -15.43 -12.36
CA GLY A 33 1.33 -15.05 -12.54
C GLY A 33 0.61 -14.86 -11.20
N ASN A 34 -0.55 -15.50 -11.02
CA ASN A 34 -1.41 -15.35 -9.84
C ASN A 34 -1.06 -16.25 -8.64
N ARG A 35 0.08 -16.94 -8.67
CA ARG A 35 0.46 -17.91 -7.63
C ARG A 35 0.39 -17.37 -6.20
N VAL A 36 0.75 -16.11 -5.96
CA VAL A 36 0.65 -15.46 -4.64
C VAL A 36 -0.77 -15.50 -4.04
N PHE A 37 -1.81 -15.51 -4.88
CA PHE A 37 -3.21 -15.55 -4.46
C PHE A 37 -3.76 -16.97 -4.27
N HIS A 38 -3.12 -17.97 -4.88
CA HIS A 38 -3.65 -19.34 -4.92
C HIS A 38 -3.74 -19.98 -3.52
N HIS A 39 -2.84 -19.64 -2.59
CA HIS A 39 -2.86 -20.23 -1.25
C HIS A 39 -4.07 -19.80 -0.43
N VAL A 40 -4.45 -18.53 -0.50
CA VAL A 40 -5.65 -18.05 0.17
C VAL A 40 -6.91 -18.54 -0.52
N GLN A 41 -6.95 -18.57 -1.86
CA GLN A 41 -8.09 -19.14 -2.59
C GLN A 41 -8.25 -20.65 -2.34
N GLY A 42 -7.16 -21.40 -2.25
CA GLY A 42 -7.15 -22.82 -1.93
C GLY A 42 -7.62 -23.12 -0.50
N ALA A 43 -7.21 -22.30 0.48
CA ALA A 43 -7.66 -22.41 1.86
C ALA A 43 -9.17 -22.19 2.01
N LEU A 44 -9.71 -21.22 1.27
CA LEU A 44 -11.14 -20.86 1.30
C LEU A 44 -12.03 -21.84 0.52
N SER A 45 -11.51 -22.49 -0.51
CA SER A 45 -12.27 -23.44 -1.35
C SER A 45 -12.25 -24.89 -0.84
N GLY A 46 -11.40 -25.20 0.16
CA GLY A 46 -11.25 -26.57 0.68
C GLY A 46 -10.63 -27.57 -0.30
N GLN A 47 -10.10 -27.08 -1.42
CA GLN A 47 -9.56 -27.91 -2.52
C GLN A 47 -8.09 -28.31 -2.33
N VAL A 48 -7.49 -28.00 -1.18
CA VAL A 48 -6.08 -28.24 -0.88
C VAL A 48 -5.97 -29.05 0.40
N THR A 49 -5.04 -30.00 0.42
CA THR A 49 -4.70 -30.79 1.60
C THR A 49 -4.38 -29.89 2.79
N GLU A 50 -4.93 -30.23 3.96
CA GLU A 50 -4.71 -29.50 5.21
C GLU A 50 -3.20 -29.47 5.51
N SER A 51 -2.69 -28.29 5.84
CA SER A 51 -1.28 -28.06 6.22
C SER A 51 -1.24 -26.90 7.21
N ASP A 52 -0.20 -26.81 8.04
CA ASP A 52 -0.05 -25.75 9.07
C ASP A 52 -0.27 -24.34 8.50
N LYS A 53 0.19 -24.12 7.27
CA LYS A 53 -0.06 -22.88 6.51
C LYS A 53 -1.55 -22.63 6.24
N ILE A 54 -2.28 -23.63 5.77
CA ILE A 54 -3.71 -23.49 5.41
C ILE A 54 -4.54 -23.27 6.67
N SER A 55 -4.23 -23.97 7.75
CA SER A 55 -4.86 -23.76 9.06
C SER A 55 -4.67 -22.33 9.56
N LEU A 56 -3.43 -21.82 9.52
CA LEU A 56 -3.14 -20.45 9.94
C LEU A 56 -3.86 -19.39 9.08
N ILE A 57 -3.95 -19.60 7.76
CA ILE A 57 -4.73 -18.73 6.88
C ILE A 57 -6.21 -18.74 7.28
N LYS A 58 -6.80 -19.91 7.55
CA LYS A 58 -8.20 -20.02 7.99
C LYS A 58 -8.44 -19.29 9.32
N GLU A 59 -7.55 -19.42 10.30
CA GLU A 59 -7.63 -18.70 11.58
C GLU A 59 -7.63 -17.18 11.39
N ILE A 60 -6.74 -16.65 10.53
CA ILE A 60 -6.67 -15.22 10.22
C ILE A 60 -8.01 -14.76 9.62
N HIS A 61 -8.58 -15.53 8.69
CA HIS A 61 -9.88 -15.20 8.09
C HIS A 61 -11.07 -15.30 9.04
N GLN A 62 -11.07 -16.23 10.00
CA GLN A 62 -12.12 -16.34 11.02
C GLN A 62 -12.25 -15.07 11.87
N LEU A 63 -11.17 -14.29 11.98
CA LEU A 63 -11.15 -13.00 12.67
C LEU A 63 -11.58 -11.83 11.76
N GLY A 64 -12.04 -12.10 10.54
CA GLY A 64 -12.45 -11.08 9.57
C GLY A 64 -11.30 -10.27 8.98
N ILE A 65 -10.05 -10.72 9.16
CA ILE A 65 -8.84 -10.08 8.63
C ILE A 65 -8.18 -10.99 7.59
N ASN A 66 -7.19 -10.47 6.85
CA ASN A 66 -6.52 -11.20 5.77
C ASN A 66 -5.01 -11.26 6.04
N PRO A 67 -4.31 -12.31 5.58
CA PRO A 67 -2.85 -12.31 5.55
C PRO A 67 -2.31 -11.10 4.77
N ILE A 68 -1.19 -10.54 5.21
CA ILE A 68 -0.52 -9.46 4.51
C ILE A 68 0.43 -10.09 3.48
N TYR A 69 0.48 -9.50 2.27
CA TYR A 69 1.28 -10.00 1.17
C TYR A 69 2.40 -9.03 0.85
N TYR A 70 3.62 -9.56 0.79
CA TYR A 70 4.78 -8.83 0.30
C TYR A 70 5.43 -9.59 -0.85
N ILE A 71 5.83 -8.86 -1.89
CA ILE A 71 6.75 -9.34 -2.90
C ILE A 71 8.16 -8.92 -2.47
N LEU A 72 9.00 -9.88 -2.09
CA LEU A 72 10.36 -9.65 -1.62
C LEU A 72 11.30 -9.31 -2.78
N ARG A 73 11.08 -9.98 -3.92
CA ARG A 73 11.85 -9.80 -5.14
C ARG A 73 10.99 -10.08 -6.36
N HIS A 74 11.13 -9.28 -7.42
CA HIS A 74 10.38 -9.46 -8.67
C HIS A 74 11.21 -9.15 -9.91
N ASN A 75 10.61 -9.32 -11.09
CA ASN A 75 11.27 -9.21 -12.40
C ASN A 75 12.45 -10.18 -12.54
N ILE A 76 12.28 -11.41 -12.04
CA ILE A 76 13.24 -12.49 -12.18
C ILE A 76 12.91 -13.23 -13.48
N GLN A 77 13.86 -13.27 -14.40
CA GLN A 77 13.63 -13.85 -15.73
C GLN A 77 13.88 -15.36 -15.74
N ASN A 78 14.82 -15.83 -14.93
CA ASN A 78 15.22 -17.23 -14.86
C ASN A 78 14.57 -17.92 -13.65
N GLU A 79 13.92 -19.06 -13.89
CA GLU A 79 13.26 -19.84 -12.84
C GLU A 79 14.24 -20.46 -11.83
N LEU A 80 15.40 -20.92 -12.27
CA LEU A 80 16.45 -21.46 -11.41
C LEU A 80 16.92 -20.40 -10.41
N GLN A 81 17.15 -19.17 -10.89
CA GLN A 81 17.50 -18.05 -10.02
C GLN A 81 16.38 -17.73 -9.00
N ALA A 82 15.12 -17.88 -9.40
CA ALA A 82 14.01 -17.71 -8.46
C ALA A 82 13.98 -18.82 -7.40
N PHE A 83 14.34 -20.07 -7.74
CA PHE A 83 14.51 -21.13 -6.74
C PHE A 83 15.65 -20.82 -5.76
N GLU A 84 16.80 -20.33 -6.24
CA GLU A 84 17.91 -19.92 -5.37
C GLU A 84 17.52 -18.78 -4.41
N TYR A 85 16.75 -17.80 -4.90
CA TYR A 85 16.27 -16.71 -4.06
C TYR A 85 15.20 -17.14 -3.05
N GLU A 86 14.35 -18.10 -3.39
CA GLU A 86 13.41 -18.72 -2.46
C GLU A 86 14.16 -19.42 -1.31
N ALA A 87 15.13 -20.27 -1.65
CA ALA A 87 15.97 -20.97 -0.68
C ALA A 87 16.71 -19.98 0.23
N LEU A 88 17.37 -18.96 -0.35
CA LEU A 88 18.05 -17.91 0.41
C LEU A 88 17.12 -17.22 1.43
N ALA A 89 15.89 -16.91 1.03
CA ALA A 89 14.95 -16.21 1.90
C ALA A 89 14.44 -17.11 3.04
N ILE A 90 14.24 -18.41 2.78
CA ILE A 90 13.87 -19.41 3.79
C ILE A 90 15.02 -19.63 4.78
N ASP A 91 16.24 -19.81 4.28
CA ASP A 91 17.45 -19.99 5.10
C ASP A 91 17.66 -18.77 6.00
N LEU A 92 17.50 -17.56 5.45
CA LEU A 92 17.58 -16.32 6.22
C LEU A 92 16.54 -16.27 7.35
N LEU A 93 15.27 -16.57 7.07
CA LEU A 93 14.23 -16.58 8.11
C LEU A 93 14.47 -17.63 9.18
N SER A 94 15.09 -18.76 8.84
CA SER A 94 15.44 -19.82 9.80
C SER A 94 16.48 -19.36 10.83
N LEU A 95 17.26 -18.33 10.51
CA LEU A 95 18.23 -17.71 11.41
C LEU A 95 17.62 -16.55 12.24
N ILE A 96 16.53 -15.97 11.74
CA ILE A 96 15.91 -14.78 12.32
C ILE A 96 15.04 -15.19 13.52
N LYS A 97 15.33 -14.58 14.67
CA LYS A 97 14.50 -14.74 15.87
C LYS A 97 13.36 -13.72 15.87
N PRO A 98 12.21 -13.99 16.54
CA PRO A 98 11.05 -13.10 16.56
C PRO A 98 11.32 -11.65 17.00
N ASN A 99 12.42 -11.42 17.74
CA ASN A 99 12.80 -10.12 18.27
C ASN A 99 14.01 -9.49 17.53
N GLN A 100 14.20 -9.83 16.26
CA GLN A 100 15.30 -9.26 15.47
C GLN A 100 15.17 -7.74 15.38
N GLN A 101 16.25 -7.04 15.74
CA GLN A 101 16.34 -5.59 15.62
C GLN A 101 16.46 -5.17 14.14
N PRO A 102 16.03 -3.95 13.77
CA PRO A 102 16.17 -3.45 12.40
C PRO A 102 17.63 -3.51 11.91
N LEU A 103 17.80 -3.79 10.61
CA LEU A 103 19.13 -3.81 9.99
C LEU A 103 19.82 -2.44 10.07
N THR A 104 21.10 -2.42 10.43
CA THR A 104 21.92 -1.20 10.57
C THR A 104 22.52 -0.71 9.25
N ASN A 105 22.26 -1.41 8.14
CA ASN A 105 22.79 -1.08 6.82
C ASN A 105 22.40 0.35 6.42
N VAL A 106 23.40 1.20 6.18
CA VAL A 106 23.21 2.60 5.75
C VAL A 106 22.77 2.66 4.28
N GLN A 107 23.28 1.76 3.44
CA GLN A 107 22.89 1.62 2.04
C GLN A 107 21.89 0.46 1.89
N GLY A 108 20.77 0.71 1.21
CA GLY A 108 19.87 -0.35 0.79
C GLY A 108 20.54 -1.27 -0.24
N GLY A 109 20.13 -2.53 -0.32
CA GLY A 109 20.65 -3.47 -1.31
C GLY A 109 20.54 -2.89 -2.73
N VAL A 110 21.59 -3.08 -3.52
CA VAL A 110 21.63 -2.65 -4.93
C VAL A 110 20.39 -3.24 -5.64
N TYR A 111 19.63 -2.41 -6.36
CA TYR A 111 18.36 -2.73 -7.04
C TYR A 111 17.10 -2.91 -6.15
N SER A 112 17.17 -2.65 -4.85
CA SER A 112 15.99 -2.73 -3.96
C SER A 112 14.85 -1.79 -4.39
N SER A 113 15.15 -0.63 -4.98
CA SER A 113 14.15 0.35 -5.42
C SER A 113 13.33 -0.07 -6.64
N GLY A 114 13.86 -0.94 -7.50
CA GLY A 114 13.20 -1.34 -8.76
C GLY A 114 12.79 -2.80 -8.84
N LYS A 115 13.29 -3.65 -7.93
CA LYS A 115 13.05 -5.10 -7.92
C LYS A 115 12.86 -5.69 -6.51
N GLY A 116 12.89 -4.87 -5.47
CA GLY A 116 12.93 -5.31 -4.07
C GLY A 116 11.56 -5.42 -3.41
N LEU A 117 11.55 -5.23 -2.10
CA LEU A 117 10.35 -5.33 -1.27
C LEU A 117 9.25 -4.38 -1.74
N ALA A 118 8.08 -4.92 -2.04
CA ALA A 118 6.91 -4.16 -2.47
C ALA A 118 5.62 -4.82 -1.97
N THR A 119 4.66 -3.99 -1.58
CA THR A 119 3.26 -4.39 -1.37
C THR A 119 2.58 -4.70 -2.71
N LEU A 120 1.45 -5.40 -2.70
CA LEU A 120 0.69 -5.66 -3.93
C LEU A 120 0.24 -4.38 -4.64
N SER A 121 -0.11 -3.33 -3.91
CA SER A 121 -0.45 -2.02 -4.50
C SER A 121 0.77 -1.37 -5.16
N GLU A 122 1.97 -1.47 -4.57
CA GLU A 122 3.20 -0.98 -5.20
C GLU A 122 3.53 -1.72 -6.50
N ILE A 123 3.32 -3.03 -6.54
CA ILE A 123 3.49 -3.84 -7.76
C ILE A 123 2.50 -3.40 -8.85
N LYS A 124 1.22 -3.17 -8.50
CA LYS A 124 0.22 -2.63 -9.44
C LYS A 124 0.67 -1.29 -10.01
N ARG A 125 1.07 -0.35 -9.14
CA ARG A 125 1.54 0.98 -9.53
C ARG A 125 2.77 0.94 -10.44
N LEU A 126 3.68 0.00 -10.20
CA LEU A 126 4.91 -0.14 -10.98
C LEU A 126 4.65 -0.72 -12.38
N TYR A 127 3.80 -1.73 -12.50
CA TYR A 127 3.63 -2.49 -13.75
C TYR A 127 2.43 -2.09 -14.59
N GLU A 128 1.42 -1.48 -13.97
CA GLU A 128 0.18 -1.05 -14.63
C GLU A 128 -0.28 0.30 -14.05
N PRO A 129 0.46 1.38 -14.28
CA PRO A 129 0.06 2.70 -13.83
C PRO A 129 -1.24 3.14 -14.53
N GLN A 130 -2.23 3.56 -13.75
CA GLN A 130 -3.48 4.11 -14.27
C GLN A 130 -3.59 5.59 -13.91
N GLU A 131 -3.95 6.44 -14.86
CA GLU A 131 -4.20 7.85 -14.60
C GLU A 131 -5.52 8.05 -13.83
N LEU A 132 -5.55 9.01 -12.91
CA LEU A 132 -6.75 9.44 -12.21
C LEU A 132 -7.63 10.22 -13.20
N LYS A 133 -8.64 9.54 -13.73
CA LYS A 133 -9.72 10.13 -14.54
C LYS A 133 -11.02 9.98 -13.76
N THR A 134 -11.58 11.11 -13.32
CA THR A 134 -12.78 11.13 -12.48
C THR A 134 -13.54 12.44 -12.70
N ASP A 135 -14.87 12.34 -12.73
CA ASP A 135 -15.78 13.49 -12.74
C ASP A 135 -16.27 13.83 -11.31
N LEU A 136 -15.86 13.04 -10.32
CA LEU A 136 -16.21 13.26 -8.92
C LEU A 136 -15.58 14.57 -8.41
N PRO A 137 -16.29 15.31 -7.53
CA PRO A 137 -15.75 16.52 -6.90
C PRO A 137 -14.75 16.13 -5.81
N VAL A 138 -13.47 16.12 -6.18
CA VAL A 138 -12.37 15.66 -5.33
C VAL A 138 -11.40 16.78 -4.97
N MET A 139 -10.89 16.73 -3.74
CA MET A 139 -9.77 17.51 -3.27
C MET A 139 -8.58 16.59 -3.00
N LEU A 140 -7.55 16.71 -3.83
CA LEU A 140 -6.29 16.00 -3.66
C LEU A 140 -5.44 16.73 -2.60
N ILE A 141 -4.92 15.98 -1.63
CA ILE A 141 -4.08 16.48 -0.54
C ILE A 141 -2.73 15.79 -0.60
N THR A 142 -1.71 16.52 -1.02
CA THR A 142 -0.34 16.00 -1.11
C THR A 142 0.32 15.97 0.27
N ILE A 143 0.66 14.78 0.76
CA ILE A 143 1.19 14.55 2.11
C ILE A 143 2.64 14.02 2.11
N ASN A 144 3.45 14.39 1.11
CA ASN A 144 4.81 13.85 0.89
C ASN A 144 5.66 13.73 2.17
N ARG A 145 5.83 14.84 2.89
CA ARG A 145 6.64 14.89 4.11
C ARG A 145 6.08 13.98 5.22
N GLU A 146 4.78 14.02 5.44
CA GLU A 146 4.14 13.27 6.53
C GLU A 146 4.09 11.77 6.22
N TYR A 147 3.92 11.41 4.95
CA TYR A 147 3.99 10.02 4.52
C TYR A 147 5.42 9.49 4.54
N ASP A 148 6.44 10.30 4.23
CA ASP A 148 7.85 9.90 4.42
C ASP A 148 8.18 9.63 5.89
N LYS A 149 7.59 10.35 6.85
CA LYS A 149 7.69 10.03 8.29
C LYS A 149 7.00 8.71 8.62
N LEU A 150 5.77 8.52 8.14
CA LEU A 150 5.03 7.27 8.34
C LEU A 150 5.82 6.05 7.83
N LYS A 151 6.44 6.14 6.64
CA LYS A 151 7.31 5.07 6.13
C LYS A 151 8.49 4.75 7.06
N LYS A 152 9.08 5.77 7.69
CA LYS A 152 10.17 5.57 8.66
C LYS A 152 9.65 4.87 9.93
N GLU A 153 8.50 5.31 10.45
CA GLU A 153 7.86 4.70 11.62
C GLU A 153 7.47 3.23 11.36
N ILE A 154 6.94 2.92 10.16
CA ILE A 154 6.67 1.54 9.72
C ILE A 154 7.97 0.73 9.66
N LYS A 155 9.03 1.26 9.03
CA LYS A 155 10.33 0.58 8.95
C LYS A 155 10.95 0.30 10.32
N LEU A 156 10.68 1.15 11.31
CA LEU A 156 11.13 0.98 12.69
C LEU A 156 10.21 0.06 13.51
N GLY A 157 9.12 -0.46 12.93
CA GLY A 157 8.15 -1.31 13.63
C GLY A 157 7.29 -0.56 14.66
N THR A 158 7.28 0.78 14.61
CA THR A 158 6.49 1.61 15.55
C THR A 158 5.00 1.65 15.18
N ILE A 159 4.69 1.47 13.89
CA ILE A 159 3.33 1.41 13.37
C ILE A 159 3.11 0.04 12.74
N ASN A 160 2.10 -0.67 13.24
CA ASN A 160 1.66 -1.95 12.70
C ASN A 160 0.88 -1.76 11.39
N GLU A 161 0.91 -2.76 10.51
CA GLU A 161 0.23 -2.72 9.21
C GLU A 161 -1.26 -2.34 9.33
N ILE A 162 -1.94 -2.87 10.34
CA ILE A 162 -3.37 -2.67 10.57
C ILE A 162 -3.76 -1.21 10.88
N ASP A 163 -2.80 -0.40 11.33
CA ASP A 163 -3.02 0.99 11.68
C ASP A 163 -2.56 1.98 10.59
N ILE A 164 -1.92 1.49 9.51
CA ILE A 164 -1.41 2.34 8.43
C ILE A 164 -2.52 3.21 7.83
N GLU A 165 -3.71 2.67 7.58
CA GLU A 165 -4.83 3.45 7.02
C GLU A 165 -5.29 4.57 7.94
N LYS A 166 -5.38 4.29 9.25
CA LYS A 166 -5.73 5.31 10.25
C LYS A 166 -4.65 6.40 10.30
N GLU A 167 -3.39 6.02 10.20
CA GLU A 167 -2.26 6.95 10.22
C GLU A 167 -2.16 7.80 8.95
N ILE A 168 -2.53 7.27 7.78
CA ILE A 168 -2.69 8.06 6.54
C ILE A 168 -3.85 9.04 6.70
N TYR A 169 -5.00 8.58 7.22
CA TYR A 169 -6.17 9.44 7.43
C TYR A 169 -5.85 10.59 8.39
N LYS A 170 -5.22 10.29 9.53
CA LYS A 170 -4.78 11.27 10.53
C LYS A 170 -3.90 12.36 9.92
N ARG A 171 -2.95 11.98 9.06
CA ARG A 171 -2.06 12.92 8.35
C ARG A 171 -2.81 13.72 7.26
N THR A 172 -3.78 13.10 6.61
CA THR A 172 -4.57 13.70 5.53
C THR A 172 -5.57 14.72 6.04
N ARG A 173 -6.21 14.46 7.18
CA ARG A 173 -7.29 15.29 7.75
C ARG A 173 -6.82 16.52 8.54
N CYS A 174 -5.51 16.74 8.60
CA CYS A 174 -4.86 17.88 9.24
C CYS A 174 -5.35 19.24 8.71
N TYR A 175 -4.77 20.32 9.24
CA TYR A 175 -5.17 21.68 8.89
C TYR A 175 -4.40 22.22 7.67
N TRP A 176 -5.14 22.46 6.60
CA TRP A 176 -4.62 22.93 5.31
C TRP A 176 -5.10 24.33 4.98
N LYS A 177 -4.33 25.05 4.17
CA LYS A 177 -4.79 26.30 3.56
C LYS A 177 -5.70 25.96 2.38
N VAL A 178 -7.01 26.04 2.60
CA VAL A 178 -8.05 25.68 1.62
C VAL A 178 -9.00 26.84 1.37
N GLY A 179 -9.39 27.03 0.11
CA GLY A 179 -10.33 28.09 -0.29
C GLY A 179 -11.79 27.68 -0.14
N SER A 180 -12.71 28.51 -0.67
CA SER A 180 -14.16 28.23 -0.67
C SER A 180 -14.57 27.04 -1.53
N ARG A 181 -13.77 26.67 -2.56
CA ARG A 181 -13.99 25.47 -3.40
C ARG A 181 -14.11 24.17 -2.59
N ARG A 182 -13.56 24.16 -1.37
CA ARG A 182 -13.68 23.05 -0.41
C ARG A 182 -15.14 22.65 -0.13
N GLU A 183 -16.07 23.61 -0.17
CA GLU A 183 -17.49 23.37 0.13
C GLU A 183 -18.18 22.55 -0.98
N LYS A 184 -17.57 22.47 -2.17
CA LYS A 184 -18.05 21.63 -3.28
C LYS A 184 -17.36 20.26 -3.32
N ALA A 185 -16.24 20.10 -2.62
CA ALA A 185 -15.52 18.82 -2.58
C ALA A 185 -16.30 17.81 -1.73
N LYS A 186 -16.64 16.67 -2.31
CA LYS A 186 -17.26 15.54 -1.58
C LYS A 186 -16.22 14.55 -1.07
N TYR A 187 -15.09 14.41 -1.77
CA TYR A 187 -14.05 13.48 -1.40
C TYR A 187 -12.70 14.17 -1.19
N ALA A 188 -11.97 13.74 -0.17
CA ALA A 188 -10.56 14.06 0.02
C ALA A 188 -9.72 12.85 -0.37
N VAL A 189 -8.64 13.04 -1.14
CA VAL A 189 -7.75 11.96 -1.57
C VAL A 189 -6.32 12.27 -1.16
N ALA A 190 -5.71 11.39 -0.37
CA ALA A 190 -4.31 11.50 0.04
C ALA A 190 -3.40 11.21 -1.16
N VAL A 191 -2.40 12.06 -1.39
CA VAL A 191 -1.46 11.93 -2.51
C VAL A 191 -0.02 11.89 -2.02
N TYR A 192 0.76 10.96 -2.56
CA TYR A 192 2.20 10.86 -2.33
C TYR A 192 2.95 10.71 -3.65
N ARG A 193 3.84 11.66 -3.95
CA ARG A 193 4.65 11.70 -5.18
C ARG A 193 3.83 11.44 -6.45
N GLY A 194 2.64 12.07 -6.52
CA GLY A 194 1.71 11.94 -7.65
C GLY A 194 0.79 10.72 -7.61
N TRP A 195 0.92 9.83 -6.63
CA TRP A 195 0.05 8.67 -6.47
C TRP A 195 -1.02 8.88 -5.41
N THR A 196 -2.27 8.57 -5.74
CA THR A 196 -3.37 8.55 -4.78
C THR A 196 -3.27 7.33 -3.87
N LEU A 197 -3.18 7.55 -2.56
CA LEU A 197 -2.96 6.50 -1.55
C LEU A 197 -4.24 6.01 -0.89
N ALA A 198 -5.19 6.92 -0.63
CA ALA A 198 -6.42 6.64 0.09
C ALA A 198 -7.44 7.73 -0.19
N ALA A 199 -8.72 7.39 -0.14
CA ALA A 199 -9.83 8.32 -0.37
C ALA A 199 -10.80 8.31 0.82
N TYR A 200 -11.39 9.48 1.10
CA TYR A 200 -12.28 9.73 2.22
C TYR A 200 -13.48 10.53 1.75
N GLU A 201 -14.67 10.18 2.22
CA GLU A 201 -15.85 11.03 2.10
C GLU A 201 -15.78 12.14 3.15
N ILE A 202 -15.91 13.40 2.73
CA ILE A 202 -15.85 14.55 3.63
C ILE A 202 -17.23 14.71 4.27
N GLU A 203 -17.30 14.59 5.60
CA GLU A 203 -18.54 14.81 6.35
C GLU A 203 -18.72 16.30 6.67
N HIS A 204 -17.68 16.94 7.20
CA HIS A 204 -17.68 18.37 7.50
C HIS A 204 -16.27 18.94 7.69
N TRP A 205 -16.17 20.25 7.52
CA TRP A 205 -14.96 21.03 7.75
C TRP A 205 -14.82 21.45 9.21
N ILE A 206 -13.58 21.48 9.70
CA ILE A 206 -13.23 21.86 11.07
C ILE A 206 -12.26 23.03 10.99
N ASP A 207 -12.53 24.08 11.77
CA ASP A 207 -11.61 25.20 11.94
C ASP A 207 -10.33 24.78 12.64
N ALA A 208 -9.20 25.27 12.14
CA ALA A 208 -7.93 25.06 12.81
C ALA A 208 -7.90 25.83 14.15
N PRO A 209 -7.12 25.32 15.13
CA PRO A 209 -6.78 26.06 16.33
C PRO A 209 -6.21 27.45 16.04
N ILE A 210 -6.24 28.32 17.04
CA ILE A 210 -5.83 29.74 16.93
C ILE A 210 -4.43 29.90 16.34
N GLU A 211 -3.50 28.99 16.65
CA GLU A 211 -2.12 29.00 16.19
C GLU A 211 -2.00 28.76 14.68
N LEU A 212 -3.03 28.17 14.07
CA LEU A 212 -3.11 27.81 12.65
C LEU A 212 -4.27 28.53 11.96
N LYS A 213 -4.66 29.71 12.47
CA LYS A 213 -5.79 30.51 11.99
C LYS A 213 -5.86 30.61 10.47
N GLY A 214 -7.07 30.43 9.94
CA GLY A 214 -7.36 30.48 8.50
C GLY A 214 -7.10 29.18 7.75
N ARG A 215 -6.68 28.12 8.44
CA ARG A 215 -6.64 26.75 7.89
C ARG A 215 -7.91 25.99 8.28
N LYS A 216 -8.26 24.99 7.46
CA LYS A 216 -9.34 24.05 7.76
C LYS A 216 -8.81 22.63 7.69
N GLY A 217 -9.26 21.80 8.62
CA GLY A 217 -9.18 20.35 8.53
C GLY A 217 -10.56 19.79 8.19
N PHE A 218 -10.68 18.47 8.13
CA PHE A 218 -11.98 17.84 7.93
C PHE A 218 -12.15 16.63 8.84
N LYS A 219 -13.40 16.28 9.10
CA LYS A 219 -13.76 14.93 9.53
C LYS A 219 -14.40 14.24 8.33
N GLY A 220 -13.97 13.02 8.09
CA GLY A 220 -14.45 12.20 7.00
C GLY A 220 -14.49 10.74 7.35
N LYS A 221 -15.17 9.99 6.49
CA LYS A 221 -15.30 8.54 6.57
C LYS A 221 -14.31 7.89 5.61
N ILE A 222 -13.60 6.86 6.09
CA ILE A 222 -12.74 6.02 5.25
C ILE A 222 -13.64 5.24 4.28
N LEU A 223 -13.35 5.35 2.99
CA LEU A 223 -14.06 4.57 1.97
C LEU A 223 -13.55 3.13 1.97
N SER A 224 -14.47 2.17 1.88
CA SER A 224 -14.11 0.75 1.77
C SER A 224 -13.42 0.49 0.43
N LYS A 225 -12.42 -0.41 0.43
CA LYS A 225 -11.62 -0.78 -0.76
C LYS A 225 -12.46 -1.45 -1.84
N GLU A 226 -13.58 -2.02 -1.45
CA GLU A 226 -14.56 -2.70 -2.31
C GLU A 226 -15.50 -1.69 -2.98
N SER A 227 -15.58 -0.45 -2.49
CA SER A 227 -16.44 0.57 -3.09
C SER A 227 -15.93 1.03 -4.46
N ILE A 228 -16.86 1.27 -5.39
CA ILE A 228 -16.56 1.76 -6.74
C ILE A 228 -15.77 3.07 -6.67
N VAL A 229 -16.17 3.98 -5.77
CA VAL A 229 -15.51 5.28 -5.57
C VAL A 229 -14.06 5.11 -5.14
N TYR A 230 -13.76 4.18 -4.22
CA TYR A 230 -12.37 3.94 -3.81
C TYR A 230 -11.53 3.40 -4.98
N GLN A 231 -12.07 2.45 -5.74
CA GLN A 231 -11.37 1.85 -6.88
C GLN A 231 -11.13 2.83 -8.03
N GLU A 232 -12.01 3.81 -8.20
CA GLU A 232 -11.85 4.92 -9.14
C GLU A 232 -10.75 5.89 -8.69
N LEU A 233 -10.68 6.20 -7.40
CA LEU A 233 -9.85 7.28 -6.86
C LEU A 233 -8.46 6.86 -6.35
N VAL A 234 -8.25 5.60 -5.99
CA VAL A 234 -7.02 5.12 -5.31
C VAL A 234 -6.15 4.27 -6.25
N ASP A 235 -4.83 4.24 -5.97
CA ASP A 235 -3.81 3.61 -6.81
C ASP A 235 -3.74 4.19 -8.23
N LYS A 236 -4.05 5.49 -8.38
CA LYS A 236 -3.97 6.25 -9.62
C LYS A 236 -2.87 7.31 -9.60
N LEU A 237 -2.37 7.65 -10.78
CA LEU A 237 -1.49 8.80 -11.01
C LEU A 237 -2.30 10.07 -11.19
N THR A 238 -1.93 11.14 -10.50
CA THR A 238 -2.57 12.46 -10.65
C THR A 238 -2.06 13.23 -11.89
N TYR A 239 -1.22 12.63 -12.72
CA TYR A 239 -0.63 13.20 -13.93
C TYR A 239 -0.45 12.11 -15.00
N SER A 240 -0.20 12.51 -16.24
CA SER A 240 -0.06 11.60 -17.38
C SER A 240 1.18 10.69 -17.32
N SER A 241 2.26 11.10 -16.64
CA SER A 241 3.43 10.23 -16.41
C SER A 241 4.21 10.63 -15.16
N THR A 242 4.95 9.67 -14.58
CA THR A 242 5.81 9.89 -13.40
C THR A 242 7.09 10.64 -13.70
N ASP A 243 7.59 10.57 -14.93
CA ASP A 243 8.91 11.10 -15.32
C ASP A 243 8.99 12.64 -15.22
N ASN A 244 7.84 13.31 -15.12
CA ASN A 244 7.72 14.76 -15.00
C ASN A 244 7.07 15.23 -13.69
N TYR A 245 6.92 14.36 -12.69
CA TYR A 245 6.26 14.76 -11.45
C TYR A 245 7.06 15.86 -10.73
N LYS A 246 6.43 17.03 -10.58
CA LYS A 246 6.87 18.10 -9.68
C LYS A 246 5.86 18.24 -8.56
N ALA A 247 6.34 18.18 -7.31
CA ALA A 247 5.47 18.37 -6.17
C ALA A 247 4.81 19.77 -6.25
N PRO A 248 3.49 19.87 -6.08
CA PRO A 248 2.81 21.15 -6.19
C PRO A 248 3.24 22.06 -5.03
N GLN A 249 3.43 23.35 -5.30
CA GLN A 249 3.79 24.35 -4.29
C GLN A 249 2.70 24.47 -3.21
N ASN A 250 1.43 24.33 -3.61
CA ASN A 250 0.30 24.16 -2.71
C ASN A 250 -0.03 22.66 -2.63
N PRO A 251 -0.07 22.04 -1.44
CA PRO A 251 -0.43 20.62 -1.31
C PRO A 251 -1.87 20.31 -1.75
N ILE A 252 -2.72 21.32 -1.91
CA ILE A 252 -4.13 21.17 -2.27
C ILE A 252 -4.34 21.35 -3.78
N THR A 253 -5.00 20.39 -4.40
CA THR A 253 -5.50 20.48 -5.79
C THR A 253 -6.96 20.06 -5.85
N TYR A 254 -7.81 20.88 -6.45
CA TYR A 254 -9.23 20.57 -6.66
C TYR A 254 -9.47 20.05 -8.07
N ARG A 255 -10.30 19.02 -8.21
CA ARG A 255 -10.88 18.59 -9.50
C ARG A 255 -12.39 18.55 -9.37
N ASN A 256 -13.09 19.09 -10.37
CA ASN A 256 -14.56 19.13 -10.43
C ASN A 256 -15.25 19.80 -9.21
N CYS A 257 -14.54 20.66 -8.48
CA CYS A 257 -15.05 21.50 -7.38
C CYS A 257 -15.08 22.96 -7.80
#